data_AF-A0A660VF93-F1
#
_entry.id   AF-A0A660VF93-F1
#
_cell.length_a   1.000
_cell.length_b   1.000
_cell.length_c   1.000
_cell.angle_alpha   90.00
_cell.angle_beta   90.00
_cell.angle_gamma   90.00
#
_symmetry.space_group_name_H-M   'P 1'
#
loop_
_entity.id
_entity.type
_entity.pdbx_description
1 polymer ?
#
loop_
_entity_poly.entity_id
_entity_poly.type
_entity_poly.pdbx_seq_one_letter_code
_entity_poly.pdbx_strand_id
1 'polypeptide(L)'
;MRWFCAFLPVFVAGILLANELQGILSKLKSDDWRERQEAKKVLKEHALEWADELVQVAGQEKDPEVRKALEEALAEAKYPSPEALGEAEKIIKEWLSLRQDKQKADKEGKALVERLRKLRNIEHWFVRLAGREQDTTRRKAVSELLWGLLESKSGSGETMALRTKGGKVVARAKVVVVVVGAGGKKDVKVWKNGKLVTSDEGPNLAATPLTVLIKALRSKDEVLVRRALDALAQLGDKRAVGAIAPLLNRKDVPQAVLSTAIDALKRLTGVAFTDKQGLNEQQKAWQNWWNENKDNPDYRPPKVPKMSENTHQIPKDAEEMLRVKLGKDVQKMLEQIQKQLEQLNEKKKLREKQQNKQKAGEF
;
A
#
# COMPACT_ATOMS: atom_id res chain seq x y z
N MET A 1 -17.68 -35.57 -17.35
CA MET A 1 -18.20 -34.74 -16.23
C MET A 1 -17.34 -34.97 -15.01
N ARG A 2 -16.48 -34.02 -14.61
CA ARG A 2 -15.84 -33.94 -13.27
C ARG A 2 -14.91 -32.73 -13.22
N TRP A 3 -15.47 -31.54 -13.03
CA TRP A 3 -14.71 -30.32 -12.72
C TRP A 3 -15.57 -29.48 -11.77
N PHE A 4 -15.45 -29.73 -10.47
CA PHE A 4 -15.88 -28.83 -9.40
C PHE A 4 -14.98 -29.08 -8.18
N CYS A 5 -14.73 -28.01 -7.42
CA CYS A 5 -13.95 -27.94 -6.18
C CYS A 5 -12.47 -27.57 -6.30
N ALA A 6 -12.21 -26.29 -6.61
CA ALA A 6 -11.03 -25.55 -6.13
C ALA A 6 -11.31 -24.03 -6.07
N PHE A 7 -12.27 -23.59 -5.24
CA PHE A 7 -12.62 -22.17 -5.06
C PHE A 7 -12.96 -21.81 -3.58
N LEU A 8 -12.19 -22.29 -2.59
CA LEU A 8 -12.59 -22.17 -1.17
C LEU A 8 -11.80 -21.24 -0.23
N PRO A 9 -10.65 -20.61 -0.55
CA PRO A 9 -9.98 -19.78 0.46
C PRO A 9 -10.42 -18.30 0.52
N VAL A 10 -10.99 -17.72 -0.55
CA VAL A 10 -11.39 -16.28 -0.55
C VAL A 10 -12.71 -16.06 0.21
N PHE A 11 -13.60 -17.04 0.20
CA PHE A 11 -14.90 -16.94 0.89
C PHE A 11 -14.78 -16.95 2.42
N VAL A 12 -13.82 -17.71 2.99
CA VAL A 12 -13.69 -17.86 4.44
C VAL A 12 -13.28 -16.55 5.12
N ALA A 13 -12.38 -15.78 4.50
CA ALA A 13 -11.99 -14.47 5.03
C ALA A 13 -13.14 -13.44 4.97
N GLY A 14 -13.97 -13.49 3.93
CA GLY A 14 -15.15 -12.63 3.82
C GLY A 14 -16.22 -12.94 4.89
N ILE A 15 -16.42 -14.22 5.22
CA ILE A 15 -17.38 -14.64 6.25
C ILE A 15 -16.96 -14.17 7.65
N LEU A 16 -15.66 -14.21 7.97
CA LEU A 16 -15.16 -13.74 9.27
C LEU A 16 -15.31 -12.22 9.43
N LEU A 17 -14.97 -11.46 8.38
CA LEU A 17 -15.13 -10.00 8.39
C LEU A 17 -16.60 -9.58 8.48
N ALA A 18 -17.51 -10.33 7.84
CA ALA A 18 -18.95 -10.07 7.93
C ALA A 18 -19.49 -10.24 9.35
N ASN A 19 -19.02 -11.26 10.08
CA ASN A 19 -19.45 -11.52 11.46
C ASN A 19 -18.97 -10.42 12.43
N GLU A 20 -17.72 -9.98 12.30
CA GLU A 20 -17.18 -8.88 13.12
C GLU A 20 -17.92 -7.57 12.86
N LEU A 21 -18.13 -7.22 11.59
CA LEU A 21 -18.88 -6.02 11.22
C LEU A 21 -20.31 -6.08 11.73
N GLN A 22 -20.98 -7.23 11.64
CA GLN A 22 -22.35 -7.38 12.15
C GLN A 22 -22.43 -7.20 13.67
N GLY A 23 -21.45 -7.70 14.43
CA GLY A 23 -21.37 -7.45 15.87
C GLY A 23 -21.13 -5.98 16.23
N ILE A 24 -20.44 -5.23 15.37
CA ILE A 24 -20.26 -3.79 15.53
C ILE A 24 -21.54 -3.03 15.18
N LEU A 25 -22.25 -3.44 14.13
CA LEU A 25 -23.55 -2.88 13.76
C LEU A 25 -24.60 -3.08 14.84
N SER A 26 -24.63 -4.26 15.50
CA SER A 26 -25.53 -4.48 16.63
C SER A 26 -25.19 -3.57 17.81
N LYS A 27 -23.90 -3.35 18.10
CA LYS A 27 -23.46 -2.40 19.14
C LYS A 27 -23.80 -0.94 18.79
N LEU A 28 -23.77 -0.55 17.51
CA LEU A 28 -24.20 0.79 17.08
C LEU A 28 -25.70 1.03 17.28
N LYS A 29 -26.50 -0.04 17.25
CA LYS A 29 -27.95 -0.01 17.52
C LYS A 29 -28.30 -0.17 19.00
N SER A 30 -27.31 -0.37 19.85
CA SER A 30 -27.52 -0.53 21.30
C SER A 30 -28.01 0.78 21.92
N ASP A 31 -28.92 0.69 22.88
CA ASP A 31 -29.34 1.85 23.67
C ASP A 31 -28.21 2.37 24.57
N ASP A 32 -27.23 1.52 24.92
CA ASP A 32 -26.07 1.93 25.71
C ASP A 32 -25.16 2.89 24.91
N TRP A 33 -25.03 4.12 25.41
CA TRP A 33 -24.20 5.14 24.79
C TRP A 33 -22.71 4.74 24.76
N ARG A 34 -22.21 3.96 25.72
CA ARG A 34 -20.80 3.53 25.77
C ARG A 34 -20.52 2.51 24.67
N GLU A 35 -21.39 1.53 24.50
CA GLU A 35 -21.26 0.53 23.44
C GLU A 35 -21.28 1.17 22.05
N ARG A 36 -22.15 2.17 21.84
CA ARG A 36 -22.18 2.94 20.61
C ARG A 36 -20.88 3.69 20.35
N GLN A 37 -20.30 4.33 21.36
CA GLN A 37 -19.02 5.04 21.21
C GLN A 37 -17.85 4.10 20.95
N GLU A 38 -17.81 2.95 21.61
CA GLU A 38 -16.80 1.92 21.37
C GLU A 38 -16.91 1.38 19.93
N ALA A 39 -18.13 1.06 19.48
CA ALA A 39 -18.37 0.61 18.12
C ALA A 39 -17.94 1.65 17.07
N LYS A 40 -18.23 2.93 17.30
CA LYS A 40 -17.75 4.04 16.43
C LYS A 40 -16.23 4.11 16.38
N LYS A 41 -15.54 3.88 17.50
CA LYS A 41 -14.08 3.87 17.55
C LYS A 41 -13.50 2.72 16.72
N VAL A 42 -14.00 1.50 16.91
CA VAL A 42 -13.56 0.32 16.15
C VAL A 42 -13.84 0.50 14.65
N LEU A 43 -15.01 1.04 14.30
CA LEU A 43 -15.31 1.39 12.92
C LEU A 43 -14.26 2.33 12.31
N LYS A 44 -13.85 3.38 13.02
CA LYS A 44 -12.85 4.33 12.51
C LYS A 44 -11.48 3.69 12.33
N GLU A 45 -11.07 2.82 13.25
CA GLU A 45 -9.79 2.11 13.19
C GLU A 45 -9.73 1.14 12.00
N HIS A 46 -10.84 0.47 11.69
CA HIS A 46 -10.94 -0.52 10.60
C HIS A 46 -11.65 -0.01 9.35
N ALA A 47 -12.04 1.27 9.28
CA ALA A 47 -12.87 1.81 8.21
C ALA A 47 -12.28 1.62 6.82
N LEU A 48 -10.96 1.74 6.68
CA LEU A 48 -10.30 1.50 5.42
C LEU A 48 -10.30 0.00 5.05
N GLU A 49 -10.18 -0.89 6.02
CA GLU A 49 -10.17 -2.34 5.79
C GLU A 49 -11.53 -2.83 5.32
N TRP A 50 -12.60 -2.35 5.96
CA TRP A 50 -13.99 -2.69 5.68
C TRP A 50 -14.68 -1.74 4.69
N ALA A 51 -13.94 -0.89 3.99
CA ALA A 51 -14.54 0.24 3.28
C ALA A 51 -15.60 -0.16 2.24
N ASP A 52 -15.39 -1.29 1.53
CA ASP A 52 -16.35 -1.76 0.52
C ASP A 52 -17.63 -2.28 1.18
N GLU A 53 -17.48 -3.05 2.26
CA GLU A 53 -18.56 -3.60 3.06
C GLU A 53 -19.35 -2.48 3.76
N LEU A 54 -18.66 -1.48 4.32
CA LEU A 54 -19.28 -0.32 4.97
C LEU A 54 -20.12 0.50 3.99
N VAL A 55 -19.64 0.71 2.75
CA VAL A 55 -20.42 1.39 1.71
C VAL A 55 -21.69 0.61 1.37
N GLN A 56 -21.59 -0.71 1.22
CA GLN A 56 -22.74 -1.56 0.93
C GLN A 56 -23.76 -1.53 2.07
N VAL A 57 -23.30 -1.70 3.32
CA VAL A 57 -24.15 -1.67 4.51
C VAL A 57 -24.80 -0.30 4.68
N ALA A 58 -24.04 0.80 4.55
CA ALA A 58 -24.57 2.16 4.68
C ALA A 58 -25.69 2.44 3.66
N GLY A 59 -25.61 1.87 2.45
CA GLY A 59 -26.66 1.98 1.44
C GLY A 59 -27.94 1.18 1.74
N GLN A 60 -27.85 0.16 2.60
CA GLN A 60 -28.98 -0.71 2.98
C GLN A 60 -29.55 -0.40 4.36
N GLU A 61 -28.80 0.30 5.21
CA GLU A 61 -29.19 0.61 6.58
C GLU A 61 -30.33 1.63 6.63
N LYS A 62 -31.37 1.30 7.41
CA LYS A 62 -32.58 2.14 7.55
C LYS A 62 -32.43 3.13 8.70
N ASP A 63 -31.63 2.79 9.70
CA ASP A 63 -31.38 3.67 10.85
C ASP A 63 -30.46 4.84 10.42
N PRO A 64 -30.94 6.10 10.50
CA PRO A 64 -30.17 7.26 10.09
C PRO A 64 -28.94 7.52 10.96
N GLU A 65 -28.97 7.15 12.25
CA GLU A 65 -27.82 7.34 13.15
C GLU A 65 -26.69 6.36 12.82
N VAL A 66 -27.05 5.10 12.59
CA VAL A 66 -26.09 4.05 12.20
C VAL A 66 -25.49 4.40 10.84
N ARG A 67 -26.34 4.74 9.85
CA ARG A 67 -25.89 5.16 8.52
C ARG A 67 -24.91 6.34 8.60
N LYS A 68 -25.24 7.37 9.38
CA LYS A 68 -24.36 8.53 9.59
C LYS A 68 -23.02 8.12 10.20
N ALA A 69 -23.01 7.20 11.18
CA ALA A 69 -21.77 6.72 11.80
C ALA A 69 -20.88 5.97 10.81
N LEU A 70 -21.46 5.17 9.92
CA LEU A 70 -20.73 4.47 8.85
C LEU A 70 -20.14 5.47 7.84
N GLU A 71 -20.92 6.47 7.43
CA GLU A 71 -20.47 7.54 6.53
C GLU A 71 -19.35 8.40 7.16
N GLU A 72 -19.45 8.71 8.45
CA GLU A 72 -18.39 9.41 9.21
C GLU A 72 -17.09 8.60 9.26
N ALA A 73 -17.19 7.29 9.53
CA ALA A 73 -16.03 6.41 9.56
C ALA A 73 -15.34 6.32 8.18
N LEU A 74 -16.12 6.21 7.10
CA LEU A 74 -15.61 6.25 5.72
C LEU A 74 -14.94 7.59 5.39
N ALA A 75 -15.55 8.71 5.79
CA ALA A 75 -14.99 10.05 5.57
C ALA A 75 -13.66 10.24 6.32
N GLU A 76 -13.57 9.76 7.57
CA GLU A 76 -12.35 9.81 8.38
C GLU A 76 -11.23 8.95 7.80
N ALA A 77 -11.57 7.77 7.27
CA ALA A 77 -10.65 6.93 6.51
C ALA A 77 -10.22 7.53 5.16
N LYS A 78 -10.77 8.71 4.80
CA LYS A 78 -10.60 9.36 3.49
C LYS A 78 -11.02 8.42 2.36
N TYR A 79 -12.08 7.65 2.56
CA TYR A 79 -12.70 6.88 1.49
C TYR A 79 -13.59 7.79 0.64
N PRO A 80 -13.80 7.48 -0.66
CA PRO A 80 -14.79 8.20 -1.46
C PRO A 80 -16.20 8.02 -0.89
N SER A 81 -17.03 9.06 -1.00
CA SER A 81 -18.44 8.98 -0.61
C SER A 81 -19.22 8.04 -1.54
N PRO A 82 -20.36 7.47 -1.11
CA PRO A 82 -21.22 6.64 -1.97
C PRO A 82 -21.59 7.33 -3.30
N GLU A 83 -21.84 8.63 -3.28
CA GLU A 83 -22.15 9.42 -4.47
C GLU A 83 -20.95 9.50 -5.42
N ALA A 84 -19.73 9.69 -4.87
CA ALA A 84 -18.50 9.69 -5.65
C ALA A 84 -18.24 8.31 -6.28
N LEU A 85 -18.50 7.23 -5.56
CA LEU A 85 -18.41 5.87 -6.11
C LEU A 85 -19.43 5.63 -7.22
N GLY A 86 -20.67 6.09 -7.04
CA GLY A 86 -21.70 6.02 -8.08
C GLY A 86 -21.33 6.80 -9.35
N GLU A 87 -20.77 8.00 -9.21
CA GLU A 87 -20.28 8.79 -10.34
C GLU A 87 -19.07 8.15 -11.03
N ALA A 88 -18.13 7.61 -10.26
CA ALA A 88 -16.99 6.88 -10.80
C ALA A 88 -17.43 5.65 -11.60
N GLU A 89 -18.43 4.92 -11.12
CA GLU A 89 -19.00 3.75 -11.81
C GLU A 89 -19.68 4.14 -13.13
N LYS A 90 -20.39 5.28 -13.17
CA LYS A 90 -20.92 5.84 -14.43
C LYS A 90 -19.79 6.16 -15.40
N ILE A 91 -18.72 6.80 -14.93
CA ILE A 91 -17.57 7.14 -15.77
C ILE A 91 -16.89 5.88 -16.32
N ILE A 92 -16.78 4.80 -15.53
CA ILE A 92 -16.25 3.52 -16.01
C ILE A 92 -17.12 2.96 -17.15
N LYS A 93 -18.45 3.00 -17.01
CA LYS A 93 -19.39 2.55 -18.05
C LYS A 93 -19.30 3.42 -19.31
N GLU A 94 -19.24 4.74 -19.15
CA GLU A 94 -19.03 5.68 -20.25
C GLU A 94 -17.71 5.37 -20.97
N TRP A 95 -16.60 5.22 -20.23
CA TRP A 95 -15.29 4.87 -20.81
C TRP A 95 -15.33 3.55 -21.57
N LEU A 96 -16.00 2.52 -21.04
CA LEU A 96 -16.17 1.24 -21.71
C LEU A 96 -16.90 1.37 -23.05
N SER A 97 -17.92 2.23 -23.13
CA SER A 97 -18.65 2.50 -24.36
C SER A 97 -17.80 3.24 -25.41
N LEU A 98 -17.01 4.23 -24.98
CA LEU A 98 -16.14 5.02 -25.85
C LEU A 98 -14.99 4.21 -26.43
N ARG A 99 -14.57 3.18 -25.71
CA ARG A 99 -13.42 2.35 -26.07
C ARG A 99 -13.53 1.65 -27.42
N GLN A 100 -14.75 1.52 -27.94
CA GLN A 100 -15.00 0.95 -29.27
C GLN A 100 -14.59 1.90 -30.40
N ASP A 101 -14.52 3.20 -30.14
CA ASP A 101 -14.09 4.24 -31.07
C ASP A 101 -12.82 4.92 -30.56
N LYS A 102 -11.69 4.63 -31.21
CA LYS A 102 -10.39 5.13 -30.80
C LYS A 102 -10.28 6.67 -30.84
N GLN A 103 -10.85 7.32 -31.85
CA GLN A 103 -10.78 8.79 -31.96
C GLN A 103 -11.62 9.47 -30.89
N LYS A 104 -12.80 8.90 -30.62
CA LYS A 104 -13.69 9.41 -29.58
C LYS A 104 -13.10 9.22 -28.18
N ALA A 105 -12.46 8.07 -27.92
CA ALA A 105 -11.79 7.78 -26.65
C ALA A 105 -10.69 8.80 -26.31
N ASP A 106 -9.90 9.27 -27.28
CA ASP A 106 -8.82 10.22 -27.00
C ASP A 106 -9.34 11.61 -26.60
N LYS A 107 -10.45 12.07 -27.21
CA LYS A 107 -11.04 13.38 -26.92
C LYS A 107 -11.91 13.35 -25.66
N GLU A 108 -12.82 12.39 -25.57
CA GLU A 108 -13.80 12.31 -24.48
C GLU A 108 -13.20 11.66 -23.22
N GLY A 109 -12.16 10.84 -23.37
CA GLY A 109 -11.42 10.25 -22.24
C GLY A 109 -10.83 11.28 -21.31
N LYS A 110 -10.26 12.37 -21.86
CA LYS A 110 -9.74 13.47 -21.04
C LYS A 110 -10.83 14.10 -20.18
N ALA A 111 -12.02 14.33 -20.75
CA ALA A 111 -13.15 14.88 -20.01
C ALA A 111 -13.62 13.95 -18.89
N LEU A 112 -13.63 12.63 -19.13
CA LEU A 112 -13.95 11.63 -18.10
C LEU A 112 -12.92 11.60 -16.98
N VAL A 113 -11.64 11.69 -17.31
CA VAL A 113 -10.56 11.79 -16.32
C VAL A 113 -10.68 13.07 -15.49
N GLU A 114 -11.02 14.22 -16.10
CA GLU A 114 -11.28 15.46 -15.35
C GLU A 114 -12.48 15.33 -14.40
N ARG A 115 -13.54 14.65 -14.83
CA ARG A 115 -14.69 14.34 -13.96
C ARG A 115 -14.27 13.48 -12.78
N LEU A 116 -13.49 12.42 -13.01
CA LEU A 116 -12.95 11.58 -11.94
C LEU A 116 -12.09 12.39 -10.97
N ARG A 117 -11.28 13.34 -11.46
CA ARG A 117 -10.41 14.15 -10.59
C ARG A 117 -11.16 15.03 -9.60
N LYS A 118 -12.40 15.41 -9.93
CA LYS A 118 -13.28 16.16 -9.01
C LYS A 118 -13.80 15.29 -7.87
N LEU A 119 -13.72 13.96 -8.00
CA LEU A 119 -14.16 13.02 -6.99
C LEU A 119 -13.07 12.85 -5.93
N ARG A 120 -13.39 13.23 -4.69
CA ARG A 120 -12.43 13.21 -3.58
C ARG A 120 -12.01 11.78 -3.23
N ASN A 121 -10.70 11.56 -3.10
CA ASN A 121 -10.07 10.30 -2.70
C ASN A 121 -10.33 9.09 -3.62
N ILE A 122 -10.84 9.32 -4.84
CA ILE A 122 -11.27 8.24 -5.74
C ILE A 122 -10.10 7.35 -6.20
N GLU A 123 -8.87 7.86 -6.17
CA GLU A 123 -7.66 7.13 -6.54
C GLU A 123 -7.51 5.83 -5.73
N HIS A 124 -7.80 5.88 -4.43
CA HIS A 124 -7.66 4.73 -3.53
C HIS A 124 -8.63 3.61 -3.90
N TRP A 125 -9.86 3.99 -4.23
CA TRP A 125 -10.87 3.05 -4.67
C TRP A 125 -10.50 2.43 -6.03
N PHE A 126 -10.04 3.21 -7.00
CA PHE A 126 -9.58 2.68 -8.29
C PHE A 126 -8.43 1.67 -8.16
N VAL A 127 -7.47 1.94 -7.26
CA VAL A 127 -6.36 1.00 -7.00
C VAL A 127 -6.89 -0.34 -6.47
N ARG A 128 -7.83 -0.31 -5.52
CA ARG A 128 -8.47 -1.53 -5.01
C ARG A 128 -9.30 -2.24 -6.06
N LEU A 129 -10.12 -1.50 -6.80
CA LEU A 129 -10.98 -2.03 -7.84
C LEU A 129 -10.16 -2.72 -8.92
N ALA A 130 -9.06 -2.11 -9.38
CA ALA A 130 -8.17 -2.72 -10.38
C ALA A 130 -7.58 -4.06 -9.92
N GLY A 131 -7.35 -4.25 -8.62
CA GLY A 131 -6.83 -5.49 -8.04
C GLY A 131 -7.89 -6.59 -7.85
N ARG A 132 -9.15 -6.22 -7.60
CA ARG A 132 -10.25 -7.16 -7.29
C ARG A 132 -11.14 -7.49 -8.50
N GLU A 133 -11.23 -6.59 -9.47
CA GLU A 133 -12.12 -6.71 -10.63
C GLU A 133 -11.83 -7.99 -11.42
N GLN A 134 -12.83 -8.86 -11.62
CA GLN A 134 -12.66 -10.13 -12.33
C GLN A 134 -12.82 -9.96 -13.84
N ASP A 135 -13.69 -9.04 -14.27
CA ASP A 135 -13.89 -8.77 -15.68
C ASP A 135 -12.63 -8.10 -16.26
N THR A 136 -11.95 -8.80 -17.16
CA THR A 136 -10.68 -8.31 -17.73
C THR A 136 -10.84 -7.02 -18.54
N THR A 137 -12.00 -6.79 -19.15
CA THR A 137 -12.32 -5.59 -19.93
C THR A 137 -12.54 -4.41 -19.00
N ARG A 138 -13.35 -4.59 -17.95
CA ARG A 138 -13.60 -3.59 -16.91
C ARG A 138 -12.33 -3.28 -16.14
N ARG A 139 -11.53 -4.29 -15.76
CA ARG A 139 -10.23 -4.10 -15.09
C ARG A 139 -9.31 -3.22 -15.93
N LYS A 140 -9.24 -3.47 -17.24
CA LYS A 140 -8.42 -2.68 -18.17
C LYS A 140 -8.92 -1.24 -18.30
N ALA A 141 -10.23 -1.04 -18.38
CA ALA A 141 -10.85 0.28 -18.34
C ALA A 141 -10.51 1.06 -17.05
N VAL A 142 -10.68 0.43 -15.89
CA VAL A 142 -10.32 0.99 -14.58
C VAL A 142 -8.84 1.37 -14.53
N SER A 143 -7.96 0.53 -15.09
CA SER A 143 -6.52 0.77 -15.11
C SER A 143 -6.14 1.96 -16.00
N GLU A 144 -6.79 2.11 -17.17
CA GLU A 144 -6.60 3.24 -18.09
C GLU A 144 -7.08 4.56 -17.48
N LEU A 145 -8.24 4.56 -16.82
CA LEU A 145 -8.77 5.73 -16.14
C LEU A 145 -7.90 6.12 -14.93
N LEU A 146 -7.47 5.15 -14.12
CA LEU A 146 -6.53 5.37 -13.02
C LEU A 146 -5.21 5.96 -13.54
N TRP A 147 -4.72 5.46 -14.68
CA TRP A 147 -3.53 5.98 -15.32
C TRP A 147 -3.68 7.46 -15.70
N GLY A 148 -4.76 7.81 -16.40
CA GLY A 148 -5.04 9.21 -16.75
C GLY A 148 -5.24 10.13 -15.53
N LEU A 149 -5.83 9.59 -14.45
CA LEU A 149 -5.99 10.32 -13.18
C LEU A 149 -4.62 10.67 -12.57
N LEU A 150 -3.64 9.76 -12.65
CA LEU A 150 -2.30 9.91 -12.10
C LEU A 150 -1.37 10.77 -12.97
N GLU A 151 -1.48 10.71 -14.30
CA GLU A 151 -0.55 11.40 -15.23
C GLU A 151 -0.63 12.93 -15.21
N SER A 152 -1.77 13.53 -14.86
CA SER A 152 -1.96 15.00 -14.93
C SER A 152 -1.10 15.87 -13.99
N LYS A 153 -0.24 15.28 -13.15
CA LYS A 153 0.68 16.04 -12.28
C LYS A 153 2.02 16.38 -12.95
N SER A 154 2.27 15.92 -14.17
CA SER A 154 3.43 16.31 -14.99
C SER A 154 3.05 16.29 -16.47
N GLY A 155 3.49 17.28 -17.23
CA GLY A 155 3.03 17.54 -18.60
C GLY A 155 3.27 16.40 -19.60
N SER A 156 2.30 16.30 -20.53
CA SER A 156 2.29 15.69 -21.87
C SER A 156 2.91 14.32 -22.14
N GLY A 157 2.08 13.40 -22.68
CA GLY A 157 2.45 12.64 -23.89
C GLY A 157 2.31 11.12 -23.85
N GLU A 158 1.34 10.61 -24.62
CA GLU A 158 1.25 9.29 -25.26
C GLU A 158 1.19 7.98 -24.44
N THR A 159 0.13 7.22 -24.74
CA THR A 159 0.03 5.79 -24.50
C THR A 159 1.05 5.03 -25.36
N MET A 160 2.26 4.79 -24.85
CA MET A 160 3.22 3.91 -25.53
C MET A 160 2.72 2.46 -25.55
N ALA A 161 2.17 2.06 -26.68
CA ALA A 161 2.24 0.69 -27.18
C ALA A 161 3.64 0.47 -27.78
N LEU A 162 4.45 -0.42 -27.19
CA LEU A 162 5.64 -0.93 -27.86
C LEU A 162 5.18 -1.75 -29.08
N ARG A 163 5.25 -1.13 -30.25
CA ARG A 163 5.08 -1.75 -31.55
C ARG A 163 6.47 -1.89 -32.18
N THR A 164 6.73 -3.00 -32.87
CA THR A 164 7.88 -3.05 -33.77
C THR A 164 7.69 -2.05 -34.92
N LYS A 165 8.73 -1.75 -35.70
CA LYS A 165 8.65 -0.89 -36.90
C LYS A 165 7.55 -1.30 -37.91
N GLY A 166 6.97 -2.51 -37.78
CA GLY A 166 5.84 -3.00 -38.58
C GLY A 166 4.46 -2.96 -37.90
N GLY A 167 4.28 -2.24 -36.79
CA GLY A 167 2.96 -2.01 -36.19
C GLY A 167 2.36 -3.17 -35.38
N LYS A 168 3.03 -4.32 -35.25
CA LYS A 168 2.57 -5.45 -34.44
C LYS A 168 2.73 -5.19 -32.94
N VAL A 169 1.68 -5.42 -32.16
CA VAL A 169 1.67 -5.33 -30.69
C VAL A 169 2.38 -6.55 -30.10
N VAL A 170 3.46 -6.33 -29.35
CA VAL A 170 4.41 -7.41 -29.00
C VAL A 170 4.18 -8.02 -27.61
N ALA A 171 3.40 -7.40 -26.72
CA ALA A 171 3.15 -7.96 -25.39
C ALA A 171 1.86 -7.45 -24.71
N ARG A 172 1.21 -8.32 -23.93
CA ARG A 172 0.18 -7.96 -22.93
C ARG A 172 0.91 -7.64 -21.62
N ALA A 173 0.73 -6.43 -21.09
CA ALA A 173 1.50 -5.92 -19.94
C ALA A 173 0.83 -6.22 -18.59
N LYS A 174 1.63 -6.62 -17.60
CA LYS A 174 1.22 -6.74 -16.19
C LYS A 174 1.56 -5.42 -15.49
N VAL A 175 0.56 -4.63 -15.17
CA VAL A 175 0.73 -3.37 -14.41
C VAL A 175 0.67 -3.71 -12.94
N VAL A 176 1.70 -3.33 -12.18
CA VAL A 176 1.74 -3.48 -10.73
C VAL A 176 1.77 -2.09 -10.13
N VAL A 177 0.68 -1.70 -9.49
CA VAL A 177 0.61 -0.46 -8.73
C VAL A 177 1.06 -0.77 -7.32
N VAL A 178 2.19 -0.20 -6.91
CA VAL A 178 2.70 -0.36 -5.54
C VAL A 178 2.58 0.99 -4.83
N VAL A 179 1.71 1.05 -3.84
CA VAL A 179 1.63 2.21 -2.92
C VAL A 179 2.60 1.94 -1.78
N VAL A 180 3.71 2.68 -1.72
CA VAL A 180 4.69 2.56 -0.64
C VAL A 180 4.73 3.87 0.15
N GLY A 181 4.54 3.78 1.46
CA GLY A 181 4.69 4.92 2.35
C GLY A 181 4.85 4.48 3.79
N ALA A 182 5.85 5.03 4.48
CA ALA A 182 5.94 5.04 5.93
C ALA A 182 5.67 6.49 6.39
N GLY A 183 4.80 6.70 7.38
CA GLY A 183 4.56 8.03 7.96
C GLY A 183 3.71 8.98 7.11
N GLY A 184 2.74 8.48 6.35
CA GLY A 184 1.66 9.31 5.77
C GLY A 184 1.95 10.01 4.43
N LYS A 185 3.19 9.99 3.90
CA LYS A 185 3.43 10.30 2.49
C LYS A 185 3.18 9.05 1.64
N LYS A 186 2.04 9.03 0.94
CA LYS A 186 1.67 7.98 -0.01
C LYS A 186 2.37 8.27 -1.34
N ASP A 187 3.39 7.49 -1.67
CA ASP A 187 4.02 7.54 -3.00
C ASP A 187 3.44 6.37 -3.82
N VAL A 188 2.58 6.71 -4.77
CA VAL A 188 1.94 5.72 -5.67
C VAL A 188 2.92 5.48 -6.81
N LYS A 189 3.61 4.36 -6.79
CA LYS A 189 4.56 3.97 -7.84
C LYS A 189 3.92 2.95 -8.74
N VAL A 190 3.74 3.31 -10.00
CA VAL A 190 3.21 2.41 -11.02
C VAL A 190 4.36 1.77 -11.77
N TRP A 191 4.29 0.45 -11.89
CA TRP A 191 5.30 -0.35 -12.56
C TRP A 191 4.70 -1.07 -13.76
N LYS A 192 5.38 -0.98 -14.90
CA LYS A 192 5.02 -1.67 -16.15
C LYS A 192 6.16 -2.60 -16.53
N ASN A 193 5.91 -3.91 -16.57
CA ASN A 193 6.93 -4.92 -16.89
C ASN A 193 8.19 -4.84 -16.02
N GLY A 194 8.02 -4.62 -14.71
CA GLY A 194 9.14 -4.53 -13.76
C GLY A 194 9.94 -3.22 -13.80
N LYS A 195 9.49 -2.21 -14.56
CA LYS A 195 10.12 -0.88 -14.67
C LYS A 195 9.24 0.21 -14.05
N LEU A 196 9.85 1.13 -13.29
CA LEU A 196 9.16 2.25 -12.66
C LEU A 196 8.78 3.22 -13.76
N VAL A 197 7.52 3.63 -13.81
CA VAL A 197 7.14 4.73 -14.69
C VAL A 197 7.31 6.02 -13.88
N THR A 198 8.41 6.74 -14.12
CA THR A 198 8.66 8.08 -13.56
C THR A 198 8.33 9.16 -14.59
N SER A 199 8.01 10.37 -14.10
CA SER A 199 7.69 11.56 -14.90
C SER A 199 8.86 12.08 -15.74
N ASP A 200 10.10 11.72 -15.37
CA ASP A 200 11.31 12.30 -15.94
C ASP A 200 11.98 11.18 -16.76
N GLU A 201 12.08 11.40 -18.07
CA GLU A 201 12.43 10.44 -19.11
C GLU A 201 13.65 9.54 -18.80
N GLY A 202 13.39 8.34 -18.26
CA GLY A 202 14.37 7.27 -18.19
C GLY A 202 13.96 6.19 -17.19
N PRO A 203 14.06 4.88 -17.52
CA PRO A 203 13.88 3.85 -16.51
C PRO A 203 14.94 4.05 -15.43
N ASN A 204 14.54 4.35 -14.19
CA ASN A 204 15.44 4.21 -13.05
C ASN A 204 15.71 2.71 -12.87
N LEU A 205 16.72 2.18 -13.57
CA LEU A 205 17.12 0.78 -13.55
C LEU A 205 17.63 0.32 -12.16
N ALA A 206 17.85 1.25 -11.22
CA ALA A 206 18.32 0.96 -9.87
C ALA A 206 17.19 0.70 -8.85
N ALA A 207 15.99 1.26 -9.07
CA ALA A 207 14.80 0.94 -8.31
C ALA A 207 13.92 0.01 -9.15
N THR A 208 13.72 -1.23 -8.71
CA THR A 208 12.67 -2.15 -9.21
C THR A 208 11.54 -2.21 -8.17
N PRO A 209 10.31 -2.63 -8.49
CA PRO A 209 9.24 -2.73 -7.49
C PRO A 209 9.69 -3.70 -6.40
N LEU A 210 10.39 -4.74 -6.83
CA LEU A 210 11.14 -5.67 -6.00
C LEU A 210 12.07 -4.95 -5.02
N THR A 211 13.00 -4.08 -5.45
CA THR A 211 13.96 -3.45 -4.52
C THR A 211 13.29 -2.48 -3.53
N VAL A 212 12.25 -1.75 -3.96
CA VAL A 212 11.51 -0.85 -3.06
C VAL A 212 10.74 -1.66 -2.00
N LEU A 213 10.08 -2.73 -2.41
CA LEU A 213 9.35 -3.61 -1.49
C LEU A 213 10.29 -4.34 -0.54
N ILE A 214 11.44 -4.83 -1.02
CA ILE A 214 12.50 -5.41 -0.18
C ILE A 214 12.99 -4.39 0.86
N LYS A 215 13.11 -3.11 0.50
CA LYS A 215 13.46 -2.05 1.45
C LYS A 215 12.38 -1.84 2.50
N ALA A 216 11.10 -1.91 2.12
CA ALA A 216 9.98 -1.78 3.05
C ALA A 216 9.92 -2.89 4.11
N LEU A 217 10.44 -4.09 3.81
CA LEU A 217 10.58 -5.18 4.80
C LEU A 217 11.48 -4.84 6.00
N ARG A 218 12.29 -3.78 5.90
CA ARG A 218 13.15 -3.30 6.99
C ARG A 218 12.46 -2.29 7.91
N SER A 219 11.23 -1.89 7.59
CA SER A 219 10.46 -0.96 8.42
C SER A 219 10.15 -1.56 9.80
N LYS A 220 9.96 -0.68 10.79
CA LYS A 220 9.37 -1.04 12.10
C LYS A 220 7.84 -1.02 12.08
N ASP A 221 7.24 -0.44 11.04
CA ASP A 221 5.80 -0.41 10.84
C ASP A 221 5.31 -1.78 10.33
N GLU A 222 4.65 -2.53 11.20
CA GLU A 222 4.16 -3.89 10.94
C GLU A 222 3.18 -3.95 9.76
N VAL A 223 2.30 -2.94 9.64
CA VAL A 223 1.29 -2.85 8.58
C VAL A 223 1.99 -2.67 7.24
N LEU A 224 3.02 -1.81 7.20
CA LEU A 224 3.82 -1.61 6.00
C LEU A 224 4.57 -2.88 5.59
N VAL A 225 5.16 -3.61 6.54
CA VAL A 225 5.88 -4.87 6.24
C VAL A 225 4.93 -5.92 5.69
N ARG A 226 3.74 -6.12 6.29
CA ARG A 226 2.73 -7.08 5.78
C ARG A 226 2.29 -6.75 4.36
N ARG A 227 2.00 -5.47 4.10
CA ARG A 227 1.64 -5.01 2.74
C ARG A 227 2.78 -5.22 1.74
N ALA A 228 4.02 -5.03 2.18
CA ALA A 228 5.18 -5.28 1.33
C ALA A 228 5.32 -6.78 0.99
N LEU A 229 5.10 -7.67 1.95
CA LEU A 229 5.10 -9.12 1.74
C LEU A 229 4.02 -9.58 0.76
N ASP A 230 2.78 -9.07 0.92
CA ASP A 230 1.69 -9.36 -0.01
C ASP A 230 2.01 -8.86 -1.42
N ALA A 231 2.52 -7.64 -1.55
CA ALA A 231 2.89 -7.06 -2.83
C ALA A 231 4.03 -7.85 -3.50
N LEU A 232 5.02 -8.33 -2.73
CA LEU A 232 6.09 -9.20 -3.24
C LEU A 232 5.53 -10.54 -3.75
N ALA A 233 4.61 -11.14 -3.02
CA ALA A 233 3.95 -12.39 -3.44
C ALA A 233 3.13 -12.19 -4.73
N GLN A 234 2.41 -11.08 -4.84
CA GLN A 234 1.62 -10.74 -6.03
C GLN A 234 2.50 -10.38 -7.24
N LEU A 235 3.66 -9.75 -7.00
CA LEU A 235 4.64 -9.49 -8.03
C LEU A 235 5.08 -10.81 -8.70
N GLY A 236 5.20 -11.88 -7.91
CA GLY A 236 5.55 -13.22 -8.39
C GLY A 236 7.03 -13.35 -8.76
N ASP A 237 7.86 -12.38 -8.36
CA ASP A 237 9.28 -12.38 -8.65
C ASP A 237 10.01 -13.23 -7.62
N LYS A 238 10.48 -14.41 -8.04
CA LYS A 238 11.16 -15.39 -7.18
C LYS A 238 12.40 -14.82 -6.47
N ARG A 239 13.01 -13.76 -6.99
CA ARG A 239 14.15 -13.08 -6.36
C ARG A 239 13.78 -12.42 -5.01
N ALA A 240 12.49 -12.27 -4.73
CA ALA A 240 11.99 -11.81 -3.42
C ALA A 240 12.22 -12.83 -2.30
N VAL A 241 12.33 -14.13 -2.64
CA VAL A 241 12.50 -15.23 -1.66
C VAL A 241 13.72 -14.98 -0.77
N GLY A 242 14.85 -14.59 -1.35
CA GLY A 242 16.06 -14.31 -0.57
C GLY A 242 15.99 -13.08 0.33
N ALA A 243 15.00 -12.20 0.15
CA ALA A 243 14.74 -11.09 1.05
C ALA A 243 13.72 -11.43 2.15
N ILE A 244 12.76 -12.33 1.86
CA ILE A 244 11.70 -12.73 2.80
C ILE A 244 12.20 -13.82 3.76
N ALA A 245 12.93 -14.83 3.28
CA ALA A 245 13.38 -15.95 4.10
C ALA A 245 14.19 -15.53 5.34
N PRO A 246 15.12 -14.54 5.26
CA PRO A 246 15.84 -14.07 6.45
C PRO A 246 14.95 -13.40 7.51
N LEU A 247 13.78 -12.88 7.14
CA LEU A 247 12.85 -12.27 8.11
C LEU A 247 12.31 -13.29 9.12
N LEU A 248 12.26 -14.57 8.75
CA LEU A 248 11.75 -15.62 9.62
C LEU A 248 12.64 -15.90 10.85
N ASN A 249 13.91 -15.47 10.82
CA ASN A 249 14.84 -15.61 11.95
C ASN A 249 14.87 -14.41 12.89
N ARG A 250 14.19 -13.32 12.53
CA ARG A 250 14.25 -12.09 13.30
C ARG A 250 13.34 -12.21 14.53
N LYS A 251 13.96 -12.09 15.71
CA LYS A 251 13.25 -12.15 17.00
C LYS A 251 12.36 -10.93 17.25
N ASP A 252 12.63 -9.82 16.57
CA ASP A 252 11.89 -8.56 16.70
C ASP A 252 10.69 -8.46 15.75
N VAL A 253 10.38 -9.54 14.99
CA VAL A 253 9.28 -9.55 14.05
C VAL A 253 8.03 -10.15 14.68
N PRO A 254 6.88 -9.44 14.68
CA PRO A 254 5.63 -9.92 15.23
C PRO A 254 5.12 -11.20 14.53
N GLN A 255 4.40 -12.03 15.28
CA GLN A 255 3.84 -13.29 14.79
C GLN A 255 2.98 -13.13 13.52
N ALA A 256 2.17 -12.06 13.45
CA ALA A 256 1.33 -11.75 12.29
C ALA A 256 2.16 -11.50 11.01
N VAL A 257 3.31 -10.83 11.15
CA VAL A 257 4.24 -10.58 10.04
C VAL A 257 4.88 -11.89 9.59
N LEU A 258 5.28 -12.76 10.53
CA LEU A 258 5.88 -14.07 10.23
C LEU A 258 4.93 -14.99 9.47
N SER A 259 3.65 -15.02 9.86
CA SER A 259 2.61 -15.76 9.11
C SER A 259 2.46 -15.24 7.69
N THR A 260 2.42 -13.92 7.52
CA THR A 260 2.32 -13.27 6.20
C THR A 260 3.56 -13.59 5.34
N ALA A 261 4.75 -13.64 5.95
CA ALA A 261 5.99 -13.96 5.26
C ALA A 261 6.01 -15.42 4.76
N ILE A 262 5.54 -16.36 5.58
CA ILE A 262 5.40 -17.77 5.20
C ILE A 262 4.44 -17.93 4.01
N ASP A 263 3.29 -17.25 4.04
CA ASP A 263 2.32 -17.33 2.95
C ASP A 263 2.85 -16.69 1.66
N ALA A 264 3.61 -15.61 1.77
CA ALA A 264 4.30 -15.01 0.64
C ALA A 264 5.33 -15.98 0.02
N LEU A 265 6.12 -16.68 0.84
CA LEU A 265 7.08 -17.69 0.38
C LEU A 265 6.38 -18.86 -0.34
N LYS A 266 5.29 -19.39 0.23
CA LYS A 266 4.47 -20.46 -0.39
C LYS A 266 4.01 -20.04 -1.80
N ARG A 267 3.52 -18.80 -1.94
CA ARG A 267 3.05 -18.27 -3.24
C ARG A 267 4.17 -18.08 -4.25
N LEU A 268 5.37 -17.67 -3.80
CA LEU A 268 6.50 -17.41 -4.67
C LEU A 268 7.19 -18.67 -5.19
N THR A 269 7.30 -19.70 -4.36
CA THR A 269 8.04 -20.93 -4.71
C THR A 269 7.12 -22.08 -5.12
N GLY A 270 5.84 -22.04 -4.73
CA GLY A 270 4.91 -23.17 -4.87
C GLY A 270 5.13 -24.30 -3.86
N VAL A 271 6.08 -24.14 -2.93
CA VAL A 271 6.40 -25.14 -1.89
C VAL A 271 5.53 -24.90 -0.66
N ALA A 272 4.92 -25.96 -0.14
CA ALA A 272 4.15 -25.92 1.10
C ALA A 272 4.55 -27.07 2.02
N PHE A 273 4.84 -26.74 3.28
CA PHE A 273 5.14 -27.72 4.34
C PHE A 273 3.87 -27.98 5.16
N THR A 274 2.93 -28.74 4.58
CA THR A 274 1.60 -29.01 5.17
C THR A 274 1.63 -30.04 6.29
N ASP A 275 2.72 -30.78 6.42
CA ASP A 275 2.98 -31.77 7.47
C ASP A 275 3.46 -31.14 8.79
N LYS A 276 3.78 -29.84 8.80
CA LYS A 276 4.29 -29.12 9.98
C LYS A 276 3.15 -28.39 10.70
N GLN A 277 2.89 -28.79 11.95
CA GLN A 277 1.86 -28.20 12.79
C GLN A 277 2.47 -27.11 13.66
N GLY A 278 2.19 -25.84 13.31
CA GLY A 278 2.59 -24.69 14.10
C GLY A 278 3.61 -23.79 13.40
N LEU A 279 3.56 -22.51 13.76
CA LEU A 279 4.34 -21.46 13.09
C LEU A 279 5.85 -21.68 13.22
N ASN A 280 6.32 -22.13 14.39
CA ASN A 280 7.74 -22.38 14.65
C ASN A 280 8.30 -23.52 13.79
N GLU A 281 7.52 -24.57 13.54
CA GLU A 281 7.93 -25.68 12.68
C GLU A 281 7.97 -25.26 11.21
N GLN A 282 6.98 -24.49 10.77
CA GLN A 282 6.97 -23.93 9.42
C GLN A 282 8.15 -22.98 9.20
N GLN A 283 8.49 -22.15 10.19
CA GLN A 283 9.69 -21.31 10.14
C GLN A 283 10.94 -22.16 9.96
N LYS A 284 11.15 -23.19 10.78
CA LYS A 284 12.31 -24.09 10.68
C LYS A 284 12.36 -24.83 9.32
N ALA A 285 11.23 -25.27 8.80
CA ALA A 285 11.17 -25.91 7.49
C ALA A 285 11.57 -24.95 6.36
N TRP A 286 11.06 -23.72 6.38
CA TRP A 286 11.45 -22.68 5.43
C TRP A 286 12.91 -22.27 5.56
N GLN A 287 13.45 -22.24 6.78
CA GLN A 287 14.86 -22.00 7.05
C GLN A 287 15.76 -23.06 6.41
N ASN A 288 15.45 -24.34 6.66
CA ASN A 288 16.20 -25.45 6.10
C ASN A 288 16.15 -25.42 4.57
N TRP A 289 14.95 -25.27 4.01
CA TRP A 289 14.76 -25.13 2.58
C TRP A 289 15.55 -23.95 2.00
N TRP A 290 15.53 -22.79 2.67
CA TRP A 290 16.30 -21.63 2.23
C TRP A 290 17.80 -21.90 2.27
N ASN A 291 18.31 -22.55 3.32
CA ASN A 291 19.73 -22.88 3.42
C ASN A 291 20.21 -23.81 2.30
N GLU A 292 19.36 -24.72 1.84
CA GLU A 292 19.61 -25.61 0.70
C GLU A 292 19.50 -24.89 -0.66
N ASN A 293 18.67 -23.85 -0.74
CA ASN A 293 18.31 -23.20 -2.01
C ASN A 293 18.89 -21.78 -2.18
N LYS A 294 19.60 -21.23 -1.19
CA LYS A 294 20.09 -19.83 -1.18
C LYS A 294 21.05 -19.49 -2.32
N ASP A 295 21.73 -20.49 -2.87
CA ASP A 295 22.68 -20.34 -3.96
C ASP A 295 22.01 -20.43 -5.34
N ASN A 296 20.70 -20.76 -5.39
CA ASN A 296 19.93 -20.74 -6.62
C ASN A 296 19.83 -19.30 -7.17
N PRO A 297 20.27 -19.04 -8.42
CA PRO A 297 20.25 -17.70 -9.01
C PRO A 297 18.85 -17.09 -9.09
N ASP A 298 17.79 -17.90 -9.17
CA ASP A 298 16.40 -17.43 -9.25
C ASP A 298 15.90 -16.79 -7.95
N TYR A 299 16.52 -17.12 -6.81
CA TYR A 299 16.12 -16.61 -5.50
C TYR A 299 17.04 -15.50 -4.98
N ARG A 300 18.07 -15.13 -5.75
CA ARG A 300 19.03 -14.12 -5.34
C ARG A 300 18.46 -12.71 -5.61
N PRO A 301 18.24 -11.88 -4.57
CA PRO A 301 17.84 -10.51 -4.80
C PRO A 301 18.97 -9.74 -5.52
N PRO A 302 18.64 -8.76 -6.37
CA PRO A 302 19.66 -7.87 -6.93
C PRO A 302 20.46 -7.23 -5.79
N LYS A 303 21.80 -7.17 -5.94
CA LYS A 303 22.67 -6.51 -4.97
C LYS A 303 22.24 -5.05 -4.84
N VAL A 304 21.58 -4.71 -3.75
CA VAL A 304 21.27 -3.31 -3.42
C VAL A 304 22.61 -2.63 -3.12
N PRO A 305 22.97 -1.53 -3.79
CA PRO A 305 24.18 -0.80 -3.45
C PRO A 305 24.17 -0.47 -1.96
N LYS A 306 25.21 -0.84 -1.22
CA LYS A 306 25.44 -0.32 0.12
C LYS A 306 25.70 1.17 -0.03
N MET A 307 24.68 2.01 0.15
CA MET A 307 24.93 3.42 0.43
C MET A 307 25.64 3.47 1.78
N SER A 308 26.88 3.96 1.78
CA SER A 308 27.71 4.09 2.97
C SER A 308 27.01 4.98 3.99
N GLU A 309 27.00 4.55 5.25
CA GLU A 309 26.48 5.30 6.40
C GLU A 309 27.24 6.60 6.72
N ASN A 310 28.25 6.97 5.91
CA ASN A 310 29.02 8.21 6.07
C ASN A 310 28.74 9.18 4.93
N THR A 311 27.75 10.06 5.11
CA THR A 311 27.75 11.38 4.44
C THR A 311 27.12 12.41 5.38
N HIS A 312 27.87 12.80 6.40
CA HIS A 312 27.73 14.14 6.97
C HIS A 312 28.42 15.11 6.02
N GLN A 313 27.68 15.60 5.03
CA GLN A 313 27.84 16.91 4.39
C GLN A 313 26.91 16.96 3.17
N ILE A 314 25.80 17.66 3.34
CA ILE A 314 25.00 18.16 2.24
C ILE A 314 25.69 19.45 1.78
N PRO A 315 25.90 19.69 0.47
CA PRO A 315 26.43 20.96 -0.03
C PRO A 315 25.51 22.10 0.38
N LYS A 316 26.07 23.18 0.94
CA LYS A 316 25.32 24.38 1.38
C LYS A 316 24.41 24.96 0.31
N ASP A 317 24.70 24.70 -0.95
CA ASP A 317 23.95 25.20 -2.10
C ASP A 317 22.57 24.51 -2.29
N ALA A 318 22.36 23.34 -1.67
CA ALA A 318 21.05 22.67 -1.64
C ALA A 318 20.10 23.25 -0.59
N GLU A 319 20.63 23.99 0.40
CA GLU A 319 19.84 24.60 1.48
C GLU A 319 19.10 25.87 0.99
N GLU A 320 19.64 26.54 -0.03
CA GLU A 320 19.08 27.77 -0.59
C GLU A 320 17.93 27.50 -1.59
N MET A 321 17.97 26.36 -2.29
CA MET A 321 16.90 25.94 -3.21
C MET A 321 15.63 25.43 -2.50
N LEU A 322 15.73 24.96 -1.25
CA LEU A 322 14.61 24.38 -0.49
C LEU A 322 13.76 25.44 0.25
N ARG A 323 14.08 26.73 0.13
CA ARG A 323 13.36 27.82 0.82
C ARG A 323 12.10 28.35 0.14
N VAL A 324 11.68 27.82 -1.02
CA VAL A 324 10.45 28.29 -1.66
C VAL A 324 9.32 27.26 -1.56
N LYS A 325 8.29 27.64 -0.77
CA LYS A 325 6.98 27.01 -0.52
C LYS A 325 6.95 25.78 0.39
N LEU A 326 7.31 25.97 1.65
CA LEU A 326 6.66 25.25 2.75
C LEU A 326 5.51 26.10 3.31
N GLY A 327 4.30 25.52 3.33
CA GLY A 327 3.12 26.17 3.92
C GLY A 327 3.33 26.45 5.40
N LYS A 328 2.75 27.56 5.89
CA LYS A 328 2.91 28.10 7.25
C LYS A 328 2.72 27.06 8.36
N ASP A 329 1.89 26.05 8.15
CA ASP A 329 1.60 24.99 9.13
C ASP A 329 2.76 24.00 9.31
N VAL A 330 3.53 23.73 8.26
CA VAL A 330 4.72 22.85 8.35
C VAL A 330 5.88 23.59 8.99
N GLN A 331 6.00 24.89 8.74
CA GLN A 331 7.00 25.73 9.39
C GLN A 331 6.75 25.81 10.91
N LYS A 332 5.48 25.95 11.31
CA LYS A 332 5.08 25.95 12.73
C LYS A 332 5.36 24.60 13.42
N MET A 333 5.16 23.49 12.70
CA MET A 333 5.44 22.15 13.22
C MET A 333 6.96 21.88 13.34
N LEU A 334 7.77 22.38 12.41
CA LEU A 334 9.23 22.30 12.46
C LEU A 334 9.81 23.12 13.61
N GLU A 335 9.30 24.34 13.84
CA GLU A 335 9.66 25.17 15.00
C GLU A 335 9.31 24.46 16.33
N GLN A 336 8.16 23.77 16.37
CA GLN A 336 7.72 23.02 17.55
C GLN A 336 8.62 21.79 17.83
N ILE A 337 9.08 21.10 16.78
CA ILE A 337 10.02 19.98 16.86
C ILE A 337 11.42 20.46 17.28
N GLN A 338 11.91 21.57 16.72
CA GLN A 338 13.19 22.17 17.12
C GLN A 338 13.18 22.57 18.60
N LYS A 339 12.09 23.17 19.08
CA LYS A 339 11.93 23.53 20.49
C LYS A 339 11.92 22.31 21.42
N GLN A 340 11.32 21.20 20.99
CA GLN A 340 11.35 19.93 21.75
C GLN A 340 12.75 19.30 21.80
N LEU A 341 13.50 19.37 20.71
CA LEU A 341 14.88 18.86 20.66
C LEU A 341 15.83 19.68 21.54
N GLU A 342 15.66 21.00 21.58
CA GLU A 342 16.48 21.89 22.41
C GLU A 342 16.20 21.67 23.91
N GLN A 343 14.93 21.47 24.28
CA GLN A 343 14.55 21.06 25.65
C GLN A 343 15.13 19.70 26.05
N LEU A 344 15.18 18.73 25.14
CA LEU A 344 15.78 17.42 25.40
C LEU A 344 17.30 17.52 25.58
N ASN A 345 17.96 18.35 24.77
CA ASN A 345 19.41 18.57 24.89
C ASN A 345 19.77 19.30 26.19
N GLU A 346 19.01 20.32 26.60
CA GLU A 346 19.24 20.99 27.89
C GLU A 346 18.98 20.05 29.07
N LYS A 347 17.94 19.20 29.02
CA LYS A 347 17.73 18.13 30.01
C LYS A 347 18.89 17.14 30.06
N LYS A 348 19.47 16.80 28.90
CA LYS A 348 20.63 15.91 28.82
C LYS A 348 21.87 16.55 29.44
N LYS A 349 22.18 17.81 29.11
CA LYS A 349 23.28 18.56 29.74
C LYS A 349 23.11 18.69 31.26
N LEU A 350 21.88 18.89 31.74
CA LEU A 350 21.62 18.95 33.18
C LEU A 350 21.89 17.61 33.87
N ARG A 351 21.46 16.50 33.26
CA ARG A 351 21.76 15.14 33.74
C ARG A 351 23.26 14.85 33.76
N GLU A 352 23.98 15.23 32.71
CA GLU A 352 25.44 15.08 32.64
C GLU A 352 26.15 15.93 33.71
N LYS A 353 25.71 17.18 33.95
CA LYS A 353 26.23 18.01 35.04
C LYS A 353 25.95 17.42 36.42
N GLN A 354 24.77 16.84 36.64
CA GLN A 354 24.43 16.18 37.91
C GLN A 354 25.27 14.91 38.13
N GLN A 355 25.45 14.10 37.10
CA GLN A 355 26.32 12.92 37.15
C GLN A 355 27.78 13.28 37.42
N ASN A 356 28.29 14.35 36.81
CA ASN A 356 29.66 14.81 37.06
C ASN A 356 29.84 15.38 38.47
N LYS A 357 28.82 16.05 39.03
CA LYS A 357 28.84 16.50 40.44
C LYS A 357 28.82 15.33 41.43
N GLN A 358 28.03 14.28 41.16
CA GLN A 358 28.01 13.08 42.00
C GLN A 358 29.38 12.38 42.00
N LYS A 359 30.01 12.25 40.82
CA LYS A 359 31.36 11.66 40.71
C LYS A 359 32.47 12.49 41.35
N ALA A 360 32.30 13.81 41.45
CA ALA A 360 33.29 14.71 42.07
C ALA A 360 33.14 14.82 43.60
N GLY A 361 32.03 14.40 44.17
CA GLY A 361 31.78 14.41 45.63
C GLY A 361 32.12 13.08 46.34
N GLU A 362 32.63 12.09 45.60
CA GLU A 362 33.05 10.78 46.11
C GLU A 362 34.58 10.68 46.35
N PHE A 363 35.29 11.82 46.42
CA PHE A 363 36.72 11.89 46.75
C PHE A 363 36.98 12.56 48.09
#